data_AF-Q4BX56-F1
#
_entry.id   AF-Q4BX56-F1
#
_cell.length_a   1.000
_cell.length_b   1.000
_cell.length_c   1.000
_cell.angle_alpha   90.00
_cell.angle_beta   90.00
_cell.angle_gamma   90.00
#
_symmetry.space_group_name_H-M   'P 1'
#
loop_
_entity.id
_entity.type
_entity.pdbx_description
1 polymer ?
#
loop_
_entity_poly.entity_id
_entity_poly.type
_entity_poly.pdbx_seq_one_letter_code
_entity_poly.pdbx_strand_id
1 'polypeptide(L)'
;MQFMPNFLKGVSPSVDPQVRKDKCLRDVSHYLRLINYCLVVGGTGPLDEWGIAGQREVYRALGINTAAYVAAFAKVRDRLCVPRDMSAQAGTELTSYLDYVINSMS
;
A
#
# COMPACT_ATOMS: atom_id res chain seq x y z
N MET A 1 -12.31 -1.44 8.59
CA MET A 1 -12.11 -0.20 7.82
C MET A 1 -12.43 1.07 8.65
N GLN A 2 -12.15 1.06 9.96
CA GLN A 2 -12.47 2.12 10.92
C GLN A 2 -11.18 2.79 11.41
N PHE A 3 -10.31 3.19 10.48
CA PHE A 3 -8.99 3.71 10.87
C PHE A 3 -8.79 5.22 10.63
N MET A 4 -9.67 5.90 9.89
CA MET A 4 -9.55 7.35 9.66
C MET A 4 -10.93 7.97 9.35
N PRO A 5 -11.60 8.67 10.30
CA PRO A 5 -12.92 9.27 10.07
C PRO A 5 -12.94 10.38 9.01
N ASN A 6 -11.77 10.93 8.66
CA ASN A 6 -11.62 11.99 7.65
C ASN A 6 -11.23 11.48 6.24
N PHE A 7 -11.10 10.17 6.03
CA PHE A 7 -10.70 9.60 4.74
C PHE A 7 -11.68 9.94 3.59
N LEU A 8 -12.97 10.09 3.92
CA LEU A 8 -14.04 10.30 2.93
C LEU A 8 -14.14 11.73 2.41
N LYS A 9 -13.45 12.68 3.04
CA LYS A 9 -13.46 14.10 2.64
C LYS A 9 -12.23 14.43 1.79
N GLY A 10 -11.99 13.65 0.74
CA GLY A 10 -10.99 13.99 -0.27
C GLY A 10 -11.32 15.31 -0.99
N VAL A 11 -10.30 15.96 -1.55
CA VAL A 11 -10.33 17.34 -2.08
C VAL A 11 -11.11 17.50 -3.40
N SER A 12 -11.56 16.41 -4.06
CA SER A 12 -12.39 16.52 -5.27
C SER A 12 -13.89 16.53 -4.92
N PRO A 13 -14.60 17.67 -4.99
CA PRO A 13 -16.05 17.70 -4.76
C PRO A 13 -16.88 16.94 -5.82
N SER A 14 -16.28 16.56 -6.97
CA SER A 14 -17.00 15.99 -8.12
C SER A 14 -17.03 14.45 -8.22
N VAL A 15 -16.28 13.72 -7.37
CA VAL A 15 -16.21 12.25 -7.43
C VAL A 15 -17.05 11.65 -6.32
N ASP A 16 -17.91 10.69 -6.63
CA ASP A 16 -18.72 9.98 -5.63
C ASP A 16 -17.85 9.37 -4.50
N PRO A 17 -18.21 9.52 -3.22
CA PRO A 17 -17.44 8.97 -2.10
C PRO A 17 -17.21 7.46 -2.15
N GLN A 18 -18.17 6.68 -2.68
CA GLN A 18 -18.03 5.24 -2.85
C GLN A 18 -16.99 4.93 -3.92
N VAL A 19 -17.04 5.62 -5.06
CA VAL A 19 -16.04 5.47 -6.14
C VAL A 19 -14.62 5.79 -5.65
N ARG A 20 -14.45 6.75 -4.74
CA ARG A 20 -13.14 7.04 -4.13
C ARG A 20 -12.64 5.90 -3.25
N LYS A 21 -13.52 5.28 -2.45
CA LYS A 21 -13.17 4.10 -1.65
C LYS A 21 -12.74 2.93 -2.55
N ASP A 22 -13.50 2.67 -3.61
CA ASP A 22 -13.23 1.55 -4.52
C ASP A 22 -11.88 1.75 -5.23
N LYS A 23 -11.56 2.98 -5.65
CA LYS A 23 -10.24 3.32 -6.22
C LYS A 23 -9.10 3.16 -5.21
N CYS A 24 -9.29 3.56 -3.96
CA CYS A 24 -8.27 3.33 -2.93
C CYS A 24 -8.04 1.84 -2.65
N LEU A 25 -9.09 1.03 -2.61
CA LEU A 25 -8.97 -0.42 -2.44
C LEU A 25 -8.25 -1.07 -3.62
N ARG A 26 -8.51 -0.59 -4.84
CA ARG A 26 -7.78 -0.98 -6.04
C ARG A 26 -6.29 -0.66 -5.91
N ASP A 27 -5.93 0.52 -5.42
CA ASP A 27 -4.53 0.94 -5.28
C ASP A 27 -3.79 0.08 -4.25
N VAL A 28 -4.41 -0.21 -3.09
CA VAL A 28 -3.85 -1.15 -2.10
C VAL A 28 -3.64 -2.54 -2.71
N SER A 29 -4.63 -3.04 -3.47
CA SER A 29 -4.52 -4.32 -4.17
C SER A 29 -3.40 -4.32 -5.21
N HIS A 30 -3.18 -3.18 -5.87
CA HIS A 30 -2.11 -3.00 -6.84
C HIS A 30 -0.73 -3.13 -6.18
N TYR A 31 -0.51 -2.48 -5.04
CA TYR A 31 0.74 -2.62 -4.29
C TYR A 31 0.98 -4.04 -3.77
N LEU A 32 -0.05 -4.73 -3.27
CA LEU A 32 0.09 -6.14 -2.85
C LEU A 32 0.48 -7.04 -4.01
N ARG A 33 -0.02 -6.77 -5.21
CA ARG A 33 0.38 -7.47 -6.44
C ARG A 33 1.83 -7.17 -6.82
N LEU A 34 2.28 -5.92 -6.70
CA LEU A 34 3.69 -5.56 -6.95
C LEU A 34 4.63 -6.22 -5.94
N ILE A 35 4.24 -6.29 -4.66
CA ILE A 35 4.99 -7.01 -3.62
C ILE A 35 5.08 -8.51 -3.98
N ASN A 36 4.00 -9.11 -4.48
CA ASN A 36 4.04 -10.49 -4.97
C ASN A 36 5.05 -10.67 -6.12
N TYR A 37 5.11 -9.74 -7.07
CA TYR A 37 6.10 -9.80 -8.15
C TYR A 37 7.53 -9.65 -7.63
N CYS A 38 7.76 -8.78 -6.63
CA CYS A 38 9.07 -8.64 -6.01
C CYS A 38 9.51 -9.94 -5.32
N LEU A 39 8.58 -10.64 -4.67
CA LEU A 39 8.83 -11.96 -4.08
C LEU A 39 9.18 -13.02 -5.14
N VAL A 40 8.54 -12.98 -6.31
CA VAL A 40 8.83 -13.93 -7.41
C VAL A 40 10.18 -13.63 -8.09
N VAL A 41 10.50 -12.35 -8.29
CA VAL A 41 11.75 -11.92 -8.92
C VAL A 41 12.94 -11.99 -7.95
N GLY A 42 12.69 -11.90 -6.64
CA GLY A 42 13.73 -11.84 -5.61
C GLY A 42 14.40 -10.47 -5.53
N GLY A 43 13.68 -9.39 -5.83
CA GLY A 43 14.21 -8.02 -5.79
C GLY A 43 13.12 -6.95 -5.92
N THR A 44 13.49 -5.68 -5.74
CA THR A 44 12.55 -4.54 -5.69
C THR A 44 12.20 -3.93 -7.04
N GLY A 45 12.82 -4.37 -8.14
CA GLY A 45 12.68 -3.76 -9.47
C GLY A 45 11.22 -3.49 -9.90
N PRO A 46 10.30 -4.47 -9.83
CA PRO A 46 8.90 -4.24 -10.20
C PRO A 46 8.19 -3.17 -9.35
N LEU A 47 8.56 -3.05 -8.08
CA LEU A 47 7.98 -2.07 -7.17
C LEU A 47 8.57 -0.67 -7.42
N ASP A 48 9.87 -0.59 -7.72
CA ASP A 48 10.56 0.66 -7.98
C ASP A 48 10.07 1.32 -9.28
N GLU A 49 10.01 0.55 -10.36
CA GLU A 49 9.66 1.07 -11.69
C GLU A 49 8.17 1.36 -11.84
N TRP A 50 7.29 0.50 -11.29
CA TRP A 50 5.84 0.58 -11.54
C TRP A 50 5.04 1.13 -10.37
N GLY A 51 5.62 1.13 -9.16
CA GLY A 51 4.95 1.59 -7.95
C GLY A 51 5.50 2.91 -7.44
N ILE A 52 6.80 2.99 -7.19
CA ILE A 52 7.43 4.10 -6.45
C ILE A 52 7.80 5.26 -7.37
N ALA A 53 8.27 4.98 -8.59
CA ALA A 53 8.62 6.03 -9.56
C ALA A 53 7.38 6.89 -9.91
N GLY A 54 7.44 8.18 -9.57
CA GLY A 54 6.36 9.14 -9.87
C GLY A 54 5.17 9.13 -8.90
N GLN A 55 5.17 8.28 -7.86
CA GLN A 55 4.02 8.16 -6.95
C GLN A 55 3.75 9.45 -6.18
N ARG A 56 4.81 10.15 -5.75
CA ARG A 56 4.72 11.34 -4.89
C ARG A 56 4.11 12.51 -5.66
N GLU A 57 4.48 12.66 -6.92
CA GLU A 57 3.96 13.67 -7.83
C GLU A 57 2.47 13.46 -8.09
N VAL A 58 2.06 12.22 -8.35
CA VAL A 58 0.66 11.85 -8.60
C VAL A 58 -0.20 12.06 -7.35
N TYR A 59 0.24 11.60 -6.18
CA TYR A 59 -0.53 11.75 -4.95
C TYR A 59 -0.64 13.21 -4.51
N ARG A 60 0.41 14.02 -4.72
CA ARG A 60 0.36 15.46 -4.48
C ARG A 60 -0.60 16.16 -5.43
N ALA A 61 -0.56 15.83 -6.73
CA ALA A 61 -1.46 16.41 -7.74
C ALA A 61 -2.93 16.08 -7.48
N LEU A 62 -3.21 14.86 -7.00
CA LEU A 62 -4.57 14.41 -6.66
C LEU A 62 -5.03 14.81 -5.25
N GLY A 63 -4.15 15.40 -4.44
CA GLY A 63 -4.46 15.76 -3.03
C GLY A 63 -4.76 14.54 -2.15
N ILE A 64 -4.12 13.40 -2.44
CA ILE A 64 -4.32 12.15 -1.70
C ILE A 64 -3.35 12.09 -0.53
N ASN A 65 -3.85 11.73 0.65
CA ASN A 65 -3.02 11.57 1.84
C ASN A 65 -2.32 10.20 1.85
N THR A 66 -0.99 10.19 1.79
CA THR A 66 -0.16 8.98 1.83
C THR A 66 -0.21 8.24 3.16
N ALA A 67 -0.54 8.92 4.27
CA ALA A 67 -0.65 8.31 5.59
C ALA A 67 -1.72 7.19 5.65
N ALA A 68 -2.76 7.27 4.81
CA ALA A 68 -3.77 6.22 4.72
C ALA A 68 -3.21 4.92 4.14
N TYR A 69 -2.32 5.02 3.14
CA TYR A 69 -1.63 3.87 2.57
C TYR A 69 -0.64 3.27 3.55
N VAL A 70 0.15 4.11 4.23
CA VAL A 70 1.07 3.67 5.30
C VAL A 70 0.31 2.90 6.39
N ALA A 71 -0.83 3.42 6.86
CA ALA A 71 -1.65 2.74 7.86
C ALA A 71 -2.22 1.40 7.35
N ALA A 72 -2.59 1.31 6.06
CA ALA A 72 -3.06 0.08 5.46
C ALA A 72 -1.96 -0.99 5.43
N PHE A 73 -0.76 -0.65 4.96
CA PHE A 73 0.37 -1.60 4.88
C PHE A 73 0.90 -1.98 6.26
N ALA A 74 0.99 -1.03 7.19
CA ALA A 74 1.32 -1.32 8.59
C ALA A 74 0.32 -2.31 9.19
N LYS A 75 -0.98 -2.16 8.89
CA LYS A 75 -1.99 -3.11 9.38
C LYS A 75 -1.84 -4.50 8.77
N VAL A 76 -1.44 -4.61 7.50
CA VAL A 76 -1.15 -5.90 6.86
C VAL A 76 0.03 -6.57 7.54
N ARG A 77 1.13 -5.83 7.76
CA ARG A 77 2.31 -6.30 8.47
C ARG A 77 1.98 -6.79 9.88
N ASP A 78 1.27 -5.98 10.67
CA ASP A 78 0.94 -6.31 12.07
C ASP A 78 -0.08 -7.45 12.19
N ARG A 79 -0.80 -7.79 11.11
CA ARG A 79 -1.75 -8.90 11.08
C ARG A 79 -1.12 -10.24 10.74
N LEU A 80 0.10 -10.22 10.21
CA LEU A 80 0.85 -11.42 9.86
C LEU A 80 1.20 -12.19 11.12
N CYS A 81 0.87 -13.49 11.16
CA CYS A 81 1.16 -14.37 12.28
C CYS A 81 1.92 -15.61 11.81
N VAL A 82 3.19 -15.72 12.21
CA VAL A 82 4.02 -16.91 12.00
C VAL A 82 3.91 -17.81 13.24
N PRO A 83 3.63 -19.12 13.13
CA PRO A 83 3.60 -19.95 11.91
C PRO A 83 2.22 -20.15 11.26
N ARG A 84 1.16 -19.47 11.74
CA ARG A 84 -0.22 -19.68 11.27
C ARG A 84 -0.38 -19.41 9.77
N ASP A 85 0.17 -18.30 9.28
CA ASP A 85 -0.04 -17.81 7.93
C ASP A 85 1.04 -18.30 6.94
N MET A 86 2.28 -18.41 7.41
CA MET A 86 3.45 -18.79 6.60
C MET A 86 4.64 -19.18 7.48
N SER A 87 5.71 -19.68 6.84
CA SER A 87 6.97 -19.99 7.52
C SER A 87 7.70 -18.73 8.00
N ALA A 88 8.60 -18.86 8.97
CA ALA A 88 9.36 -17.74 9.51
C ALA A 88 10.18 -16.99 8.45
N GLN A 89 10.83 -17.73 7.54
CA GLN A 89 11.61 -17.13 6.46
C GLN A 89 10.71 -16.35 5.48
N ALA A 90 9.57 -16.92 5.07
CA ALA A 90 8.63 -16.23 4.19
C ALA A 90 8.04 -14.97 4.85
N GLY A 91 7.78 -15.03 6.16
CA GLY A 91 7.28 -13.88 6.93
C GLY A 91 8.26 -12.72 6.98
N THR A 92 9.56 -13.01 7.14
CA THR A 92 10.62 -12.00 7.13
C THR A 92 10.72 -11.31 5.76
N GLU A 93 10.70 -12.08 4.66
CA GLU A 93 10.73 -11.51 3.30
C GLU A 93 9.51 -10.64 2.99
N LEU A 94 8.29 -11.10 3.34
CA LEU A 94 7.10 -10.29 3.13
C LEU A 94 7.15 -8.98 3.94
N THR A 95 7.63 -9.07 5.19
CA THR A 95 7.76 -7.91 6.08
C THR A 95 8.77 -6.90 5.54
N SER A 96 9.90 -7.35 4.99
CA SER A 96 10.92 -6.46 4.43
C SER A 96 10.38 -5.66 3.23
N TYR A 97 9.64 -6.30 2.33
CA TYR A 97 9.00 -5.58 1.20
C TYR A 97 7.90 -4.63 1.66
N LEU A 98 7.10 -5.01 2.67
CA LEU A 98 6.09 -4.10 3.24
C LEU A 98 6.72 -2.87 3.88
N ASP A 99 7.79 -3.05 4.66
CA ASP A 99 8.52 -1.95 5.28
C ASP A 99 9.21 -1.06 4.23
N TYR A 100 9.70 -1.64 3.12
CA TYR A 100 10.24 -0.87 2.00
C TYR A 100 9.18 0.04 1.37
N VAL A 101 7.97 -0.47 1.12
CA VAL A 101 6.84 0.34 0.62
C VAL A 101 6.50 1.46 1.61
N ILE A 102 6.39 1.16 2.90
CA ILE A 102 6.07 2.14 3.95
C ILE A 102 7.12 3.26 3.99
N ASN A 103 8.41 2.91 3.91
CA ASN A 103 9.50 3.87 3.90
C ASN A 103 9.49 4.75 2.64
N SER A 104 9.04 4.23 1.50
CA SER A 104 8.93 5.01 0.25
C SER A 104 7.81 6.08 0.30
N MET A 105 6.77 5.84 1.11
CA MET A 105 5.56 6.68 1.22
C MET A 105 5.56 7.63 2.42
N SER A 106 6.51 7.44 3.34
CA SER A 106 6.78 8.31 4.49
C SER A 106 7.67 9.49 4.08
#